data_AF-A0A1D1XT23-F1
#
_entry.id   AF-A0A1D1XT23-F1
#
_cell.length_a   1.000
_cell.length_b   1.000
_cell.length_c   1.000
_cell.angle_alpha   90.00
_cell.angle_beta   90.00
_cell.angle_gamma   90.00
#
_symmetry.space_group_name_H-M   'P 1'
#
loop_
_entity.id
_entity.type
_entity.pdbx_description
1 polymer ?
#
loop_
_entity_poly.entity_id
_entity_poly.type
_entity_poly.pdbx_seq_one_letter_code
_entity_poly.pdbx_strand_id
1 'polypeptide(L)'
;MGGVFGKGNSVKHNVAGSKLEAKMVEAMQQRALGGSTMKSFNNIILKFPKIDENLRKCKTTFEQFDEDSNGSIDREELKHCFHKLEIYLTEEEIKDLFEACDISENMGMKFNEFIVLLCLVYLLQKPAALHAKSHMGLPDLESTFETLVDAFVFLDKNKDGYVSKNEMVQAINETATGERSSGRIAMQRFEEMDWDKNGTVSFKEFLFAFTRWVGIDDVDDEDD
;
A
#
# COMPACT_ATOMS: atom_id res chain seq x y z
N MET A 1 -48.24 -23.19 -4.44
CA MET A 1 -47.64 -22.12 -5.26
C MET A 1 -46.81 -21.27 -4.32
N GLY A 2 -45.50 -21.33 -4.50
CA GLY A 2 -44.52 -20.63 -3.67
C GLY A 2 -44.19 -19.23 -4.19
N GLY A 3 -43.28 -18.56 -3.49
CA GLY A 3 -42.60 -17.34 -3.93
C GLY A 3 -42.84 -16.14 -3.02
N VAL A 4 -41.89 -15.49 -2.33
CA VAL A 4 -40.50 -15.73 -1.88
C VAL A 4 -40.19 -14.49 -1.01
N PHE A 5 -39.51 -14.69 0.11
CA PHE A 5 -38.98 -13.65 0.98
C PHE A 5 -37.79 -12.95 0.30
N GLY A 6 -37.83 -11.62 0.14
CA GLY A 6 -36.65 -10.80 -0.15
C GLY A 6 -36.15 -10.14 1.14
N LYS A 7 -35.21 -10.80 1.83
CA LYS A 7 -34.46 -10.18 2.94
C LYS A 7 -33.40 -9.25 2.33
N GLY A 8 -33.51 -7.95 2.64
CA GLY A 8 -32.43 -7.00 2.42
C GLY A 8 -31.23 -7.31 3.31
N ASN A 9 -30.04 -7.29 2.72
CA ASN A 9 -28.77 -7.11 3.43
C ASN A 9 -27.68 -6.73 2.41
N SER A 10 -27.46 -5.42 2.23
CA SER A 10 -26.35 -4.90 1.41
C SER A 10 -25.84 -3.56 1.96
N VAL A 11 -25.61 -3.45 3.28
CA VAL A 11 -25.12 -2.19 3.90
C VAL A 11 -23.94 -2.40 4.86
N LYS A 12 -23.52 -3.65 5.15
CA LYS A 12 -22.47 -3.89 6.17
C LYS A 12 -21.04 -3.85 5.65
N HIS A 13 -20.81 -3.93 4.34
CA HIS A 13 -19.44 -3.99 3.77
C HIS A 13 -18.78 -2.61 3.58
N ASN A 14 -19.53 -1.51 3.72
CA ASN A 14 -19.05 -0.16 3.40
C ASN A 14 -18.55 0.64 4.62
N VAL A 15 -18.75 0.12 5.84
CA VAL A 15 -18.43 0.86 7.08
C VAL A 15 -17.00 0.57 7.56
N ALA A 16 -16.52 -0.67 7.42
CA ALA A 16 -15.17 -1.07 7.83
C ALA A 16 -14.09 -0.36 7.01
N GLY A 17 -14.24 -0.34 5.67
CA GLY A 17 -13.37 0.43 4.77
C GLY A 17 -13.26 1.89 5.20
N SER A 18 -14.38 2.54 5.56
CA SER A 18 -14.35 3.95 5.97
C SER A 18 -13.54 4.23 7.24
N LYS A 19 -13.45 3.28 8.19
CA LYS A 19 -12.70 3.46 9.44
C LYS A 19 -11.21 3.28 9.24
N LEU A 20 -10.79 2.27 8.47
CA LEU A 20 -9.39 2.06 8.13
C LEU A 20 -8.86 3.19 7.25
N GLU A 21 -9.61 3.58 6.22
CA GLU A 21 -9.28 4.73 5.36
C GLU A 21 -9.13 6.01 6.20
N ALA A 22 -10.05 6.29 7.12
CA ALA A 22 -9.93 7.46 8.00
C ALA A 22 -8.66 7.43 8.87
N LYS A 23 -8.28 6.27 9.41
CA LYS A 23 -7.02 6.11 10.15
C LYS A 23 -5.81 6.34 9.26
N MET A 24 -5.83 5.87 8.01
CA MET A 24 -4.75 6.08 7.05
C MET A 24 -4.59 7.56 6.67
N VAL A 25 -5.70 8.25 6.41
CA VAL A 25 -5.72 9.69 6.16
C VAL A 25 -5.17 10.46 7.36
N GLU A 26 -5.61 10.14 8.58
CA GLU A 26 -5.08 10.77 9.79
C GLU A 26 -3.57 10.53 9.94
N ALA A 27 -3.10 9.29 9.71
CA ALA A 27 -1.68 8.96 9.78
C ALA A 27 -0.87 9.75 8.74
N MET A 28 -1.36 9.88 7.51
CA MET A 28 -0.73 10.67 6.45
C MET A 28 -0.66 12.16 6.80
N GLN A 29 -1.73 12.72 7.34
CA GLN A 29 -1.75 14.11 7.80
C GLN A 29 -0.72 14.34 8.91
N GLN A 30 -0.59 13.42 9.86
CA GLN A 30 0.44 13.50 10.91
C GLN A 30 1.86 13.45 10.33
N ARG A 31 2.12 12.56 9.36
CA ARG A 31 3.41 12.50 8.65
C ARG A 31 3.69 13.80 7.88
N ALA A 32 2.68 14.37 7.24
CA ALA A 32 2.78 15.63 6.52
C ALA A 32 3.07 16.85 7.42
N LEU A 33 2.85 16.76 8.74
CA LEU A 33 3.30 17.77 9.71
C LEU A 33 4.81 17.68 9.99
N GLY A 34 5.39 16.48 9.93
CA GLY A 34 6.84 16.26 10.03
C GLY A 34 7.64 16.78 8.83
N GLY A 35 6.95 17.00 7.71
CA GLY A 35 7.52 17.42 6.44
C GLY A 35 8.10 16.24 5.65
N SER A 36 8.09 16.33 4.32
CA SER A 36 8.70 15.33 3.46
C SER A 36 10.17 15.68 3.18
N THR A 37 11.05 14.69 3.23
CA THR A 37 12.44 14.86 2.80
C THR A 37 12.58 14.84 1.27
N MET A 38 11.51 14.49 0.56
CA MET A 38 11.49 14.36 -0.88
C MET A 38 11.52 15.72 -1.57
N LYS A 39 12.48 15.89 -2.49
CA LYS A 39 12.65 17.10 -3.29
C LYS A 39 11.96 17.05 -4.66
N SER A 40 11.69 15.84 -5.15
CA SER A 40 11.19 15.58 -6.49
C SER A 40 10.59 14.19 -6.53
N PHE A 41 9.43 14.05 -7.17
CA PHE A 41 8.84 12.74 -7.41
C PHE A 41 9.78 11.82 -8.22
N ASN A 42 10.55 12.35 -9.18
CA ASN A 42 11.51 11.56 -9.96
C ASN A 42 12.61 10.88 -9.11
N ASN A 43 12.86 11.39 -7.89
CA ASN A 43 13.80 10.74 -6.98
C ASN A 43 13.31 9.35 -6.55
N ILE A 44 12.00 9.09 -6.53
CA ILE A 44 11.49 7.76 -6.24
C ILE A 44 11.85 6.76 -7.34
N ILE A 45 11.78 7.18 -8.61
CA ILE A 45 12.13 6.36 -9.77
C ILE A 45 13.60 5.92 -9.71
N LEU A 46 14.50 6.83 -9.30
CA LEU A 46 15.93 6.51 -9.13
C LEU A 46 16.17 5.49 -8.01
N LYS A 47 15.25 5.37 -7.06
CA LYS A 47 15.33 4.40 -5.97
C LYS A 47 14.70 3.05 -6.34
N PHE A 48 14.03 2.90 -7.49
CA PHE A 48 13.33 1.66 -7.86
C PHE A 48 14.21 0.40 -7.75
N PRO A 49 15.46 0.36 -8.24
CA PRO A 49 16.29 -0.85 -8.10
C PRO A 49 16.56 -1.24 -6.66
N LYS A 50 16.78 -0.24 -5.78
CA LYS A 50 16.98 -0.46 -4.35
C LYS A 50 15.69 -0.90 -3.66
N ILE A 51 14.57 -0.29 -4.05
CA ILE A 51 13.25 -0.65 -3.52
C ILE A 51 12.92 -2.10 -3.92
N ASP A 52 13.10 -2.48 -5.19
CA ASP A 52 12.95 -3.87 -5.65
C ASP A 52 13.82 -4.84 -4.83
N GLU A 53 15.12 -4.57 -4.70
CA GLU A 53 16.03 -5.40 -3.89
C GLU A 53 15.52 -5.58 -2.45
N ASN A 54 15.07 -4.49 -1.82
CA ASN A 54 14.58 -4.51 -0.45
C ASN A 54 13.25 -5.25 -0.31
N LEU A 55 12.35 -5.10 -1.28
CA LEU A 55 11.06 -5.78 -1.31
C LEU A 55 11.26 -7.28 -1.57
N ARG A 56 12.15 -7.67 -2.48
CA ARG A 56 12.50 -9.09 -2.73
C ARG A 56 13.13 -9.79 -1.53
N LYS A 57 13.88 -9.08 -0.68
CA LYS A 57 14.36 -9.65 0.60
C LYS A 57 13.20 -10.09 1.52
N CYS A 58 12.02 -9.49 1.34
CA CYS A 58 10.81 -9.88 2.04
C CYS A 58 10.18 -11.17 1.50
N LYS A 59 10.57 -11.65 0.31
CA LYS A 59 10.01 -12.87 -0.29
C LYS A 59 10.24 -14.10 0.59
N THR A 60 11.44 -14.25 1.16
CA THR A 60 11.73 -15.33 2.11
C THR A 60 10.92 -15.23 3.41
N THR A 61 10.54 -14.01 3.80
CA THR A 61 9.66 -13.80 4.96
C THR A 61 8.22 -14.17 4.62
N PHE A 62 7.75 -13.84 3.41
CA PHE A 62 6.46 -14.27 2.90
C PHE A 62 6.36 -15.81 2.83
N GLU A 63 7.35 -16.48 2.23
CA GLU A 63 7.44 -17.94 2.15
C GLU A 63 7.53 -18.62 3.54
N GLN A 64 8.01 -17.92 4.57
CA GLN A 64 8.01 -18.44 5.95
C GLN A 64 6.64 -18.31 6.64
N PHE A 65 5.74 -17.50 6.11
CA PHE A 65 4.41 -17.28 6.67
C PHE A 65 3.33 -18.05 5.92
N ASP A 66 3.56 -18.35 4.65
CA ASP A 66 2.82 -19.33 3.84
C ASP A 66 3.17 -20.75 4.34
N GLU A 67 2.48 -21.19 5.41
CA GLU A 67 2.78 -22.42 6.15
C GLU A 67 2.46 -23.67 5.32
N ASP A 68 1.46 -23.58 4.44
CA ASP A 68 1.08 -24.66 3.54
C ASP A 68 1.78 -24.60 2.16
N SER A 69 2.56 -23.53 1.91
CA SER A 69 3.31 -23.28 0.69
C SER A 69 2.43 -23.25 -0.57
N ASN A 70 1.21 -22.72 -0.43
CA ASN A 70 0.25 -22.62 -1.53
C ASN A 70 0.48 -21.38 -2.43
N GLY A 71 1.44 -20.51 -2.07
CA GLY A 71 1.79 -19.29 -2.79
C GLY A 71 0.95 -18.06 -2.40
N SER A 72 0.14 -18.18 -1.34
CA SER A 72 -0.72 -17.11 -0.83
C SER A 72 -0.87 -17.20 0.69
N ILE A 73 -0.99 -16.06 1.36
CA ILE A 73 -1.17 -16.01 2.81
C ILE A 73 -2.67 -15.88 3.12
N ASP A 74 -3.22 -16.83 3.85
CA ASP A 74 -4.59 -16.75 4.34
C ASP A 74 -4.73 -15.90 5.63
N ARG A 75 -5.96 -15.77 6.15
CA ARG A 75 -6.23 -14.94 7.33
C ARG A 75 -5.63 -15.53 8.60
N GLU A 76 -5.61 -16.84 8.72
CA GLU A 76 -5.09 -17.59 9.85
C GLU A 76 -3.56 -17.49 9.91
N GLU A 77 -2.89 -17.68 8.76
CA GLU A 77 -1.45 -17.50 8.56
C GLU A 77 -1.03 -16.05 8.80
N LEU A 78 -1.80 -15.08 8.30
CA LEU A 78 -1.51 -13.66 8.55
C LEU A 78 -1.55 -13.33 10.04
N LYS A 79 -2.52 -13.87 10.77
CA LYS A 79 -2.62 -13.69 12.22
C LYS A 79 -1.42 -14.28 12.94
N HIS A 80 -0.96 -15.45 12.50
CA HIS A 80 0.23 -16.10 13.04
C HIS A 80 1.50 -15.27 12.74
N CYS A 81 1.60 -14.70 11.54
CA CYS A 81 2.62 -13.74 11.13
C CYS A 81 2.67 -12.53 12.07
N PHE A 82 1.54 -11.84 12.30
CA PHE A 82 1.53 -10.68 13.20
C PHE A 82 1.93 -11.03 14.64
N HIS A 83 1.53 -12.20 15.14
CA HIS A 83 1.98 -12.67 16.46
C HIS A 83 3.49 -12.91 16.50
N LYS A 84 4.06 -13.52 15.45
CA LYS A 84 5.52 -13.76 15.33
C LYS A 84 6.31 -12.45 15.21
N LEU A 85 5.73 -11.44 14.58
CA LEU A 85 6.28 -10.09 14.46
C LEU A 85 6.02 -9.21 15.70
N GLU A 86 5.46 -9.75 16.79
CA GLU A 86 5.04 -9.00 17.99
C GLU A 86 4.18 -7.77 17.66
N ILE A 87 3.42 -7.83 16.56
CA ILE A 87 2.46 -6.82 16.13
C ILE A 87 1.11 -7.17 16.74
N TYR A 88 0.67 -6.38 17.71
CA TYR A 88 -0.59 -6.60 18.41
C TYR A 88 -1.71 -5.79 17.75
N LEU A 89 -2.44 -6.43 16.84
CA LEU A 89 -3.65 -5.91 16.21
C LEU A 89 -4.87 -6.67 16.73
N THR A 90 -6.03 -6.01 16.77
CA THR A 90 -7.30 -6.69 17.05
C THR A 90 -7.76 -7.53 15.86
N GLU A 91 -8.59 -8.55 16.08
CA GLU A 91 -9.15 -9.37 14.99
C GLU A 91 -9.91 -8.52 13.95
N GLU A 92 -10.57 -7.44 14.40
CA GLU A 92 -11.25 -6.48 13.53
C GLU A 92 -10.24 -5.74 12.66
N GLU A 93 -9.12 -5.26 13.22
CA GLU A 93 -8.07 -4.58 12.46
C GLU A 93 -7.35 -5.49 11.48
N ILE A 94 -7.06 -6.74 11.87
CA ILE A 94 -6.47 -7.74 10.97
C ILE A 94 -7.40 -8.00 9.79
N LYS A 95 -8.71 -8.17 10.08
CA LYS A 95 -9.72 -8.38 9.06
C LYS A 95 -9.82 -7.17 8.12
N ASP A 96 -9.91 -5.95 8.67
CA ASP A 96 -10.01 -4.72 7.88
C ASP A 96 -8.78 -4.53 6.98
N LEU A 97 -7.58 -4.81 7.49
CA LEU A 97 -6.33 -4.74 6.73
C LEU A 97 -6.26 -5.79 5.62
N PHE A 98 -6.66 -7.03 5.92
CA PHE A 98 -6.70 -8.11 4.94
C PHE A 98 -7.67 -7.76 3.80
N GLU A 99 -8.91 -7.38 4.12
CA GLU A 99 -9.92 -6.97 3.13
C GLU A 99 -9.51 -5.73 2.33
N ALA A 100 -8.69 -4.84 2.91
CA ALA A 100 -8.20 -3.67 2.21
C ALA A 100 -7.06 -3.95 1.22
N CYS A 101 -6.38 -5.10 1.37
CA CYS A 101 -5.24 -5.48 0.52
C CYS A 101 -5.57 -6.62 -0.46
N ASP A 102 -6.55 -7.47 -0.15
CA ASP A 102 -7.01 -8.53 -1.07
C ASP A 102 -7.83 -7.92 -2.22
N ILE A 103 -7.14 -7.37 -3.23
CA ILE A 103 -7.77 -6.78 -4.42
C ILE A 103 -8.24 -7.89 -5.37
N SER A 104 -7.57 -9.04 -5.36
CA SER A 104 -7.93 -10.15 -6.24
C SER A 104 -9.18 -10.93 -5.80
N GLU A 105 -9.73 -10.62 -4.62
CA GLU A 105 -10.93 -11.22 -4.00
C GLU A 105 -10.86 -12.76 -3.98
N ASN A 106 -9.65 -13.32 -3.92
CA ASN A 106 -9.42 -14.76 -3.98
C ASN A 106 -9.29 -15.40 -2.58
N MET A 107 -9.42 -14.60 -1.51
CA MET A 107 -9.23 -15.00 -0.11
C MET A 107 -7.79 -15.46 0.23
N GLY A 108 -6.81 -15.16 -0.62
CA GLY A 108 -5.41 -15.53 -0.44
C GLY A 108 -4.47 -14.40 -0.88
N MET A 109 -3.76 -13.82 0.09
CA MET A 109 -2.92 -12.65 -0.14
C MET A 109 -1.64 -13.02 -0.90
N LYS A 110 -1.48 -12.47 -2.08
CA LYS A 110 -0.26 -12.63 -2.89
C LYS A 110 0.90 -11.80 -2.34
N PHE A 111 2.10 -12.05 -2.86
CA PHE A 111 3.30 -11.36 -2.39
C PHE A 111 3.22 -9.83 -2.53
N ASN A 112 2.72 -9.32 -3.65
CA ASN A 112 2.53 -7.89 -3.88
C ASN A 112 1.52 -7.28 -2.87
N GLU A 113 0.40 -7.94 -2.61
CA GLU A 113 -0.62 -7.54 -1.63
C GLU A 113 -0.04 -7.58 -0.20
N PHE A 114 0.80 -8.56 0.11
CA PHE A 114 1.52 -8.64 1.38
C PHE A 114 2.47 -7.45 1.57
N ILE A 115 3.20 -7.02 0.54
CA ILE A 115 4.02 -5.80 0.63
C ILE A 115 3.18 -4.57 0.94
N VAL A 116 2.01 -4.43 0.30
CA VAL A 116 1.08 -3.32 0.57
C VAL A 116 0.62 -3.38 2.02
N LEU A 117 0.20 -4.55 2.50
CA LEU A 117 -0.22 -4.78 3.88
C LEU A 117 0.86 -4.34 4.89
N LEU A 118 2.10 -4.77 4.68
CA LEU A 118 3.21 -4.41 5.57
C LEU A 118 3.46 -2.90 5.59
N CYS A 119 3.33 -2.22 4.45
CA CYS A 119 3.45 -0.77 4.38
C CYS A 119 2.28 -0.05 5.08
N LEU A 120 1.06 -0.59 5.02
CA LEU A 120 -0.08 -0.06 5.78
C LEU A 120 0.09 -0.23 7.28
N VAL A 121 0.55 -1.41 7.71
CA VAL A 121 0.88 -1.67 9.11
C VAL A 121 1.99 -0.73 9.58
N TYR A 122 3.02 -0.50 8.76
CA TYR A 122 4.08 0.48 9.03
C TYR A 122 3.53 1.90 9.24
N LEU A 123 2.59 2.34 8.39
CA LEU A 123 1.97 3.66 8.48
C LEU A 123 1.13 3.81 9.75
N LEU A 124 0.34 2.79 10.08
CA LEU A 124 -0.65 2.83 11.17
C LEU A 124 -0.03 2.58 12.55
N GLN A 125 1.09 1.86 12.62
CA GLN A 125 1.82 1.66 13.87
C GLN A 125 2.60 2.93 14.22
N LYS A 126 2.40 3.42 15.45
CA LYS A 126 3.13 4.61 15.93
C LYS A 126 4.64 4.30 15.92
N PRO A 127 5.50 5.24 15.47
CA PRO A 127 6.95 4.99 15.34
C PRO A 127 7.60 4.47 16.63
N ALA A 128 7.06 4.81 17.81
CA ALA A 128 7.52 4.30 19.09
C ALA A 128 7.44 2.77 19.25
N ALA A 129 6.49 2.10 18.58
CA ALA A 129 6.35 0.65 18.62
C ALA A 129 7.32 -0.06 17.66
N LEU A 130 7.65 0.58 16.54
CA LEU A 130 8.52 -0.01 15.50
C LEU A 130 10.02 0.23 15.77
N HIS A 131 10.38 1.35 16.41
CA HIS A 131 11.78 1.67 16.75
C HIS A 131 12.34 0.83 17.91
N ALA A 132 11.48 0.16 18.69
CA ALA A 132 11.94 -0.49 19.92
C ALA A 132 12.81 -1.74 19.66
N LYS A 133 12.69 -2.40 18.51
CA LYS A 133 13.56 -3.49 18.06
C LYS A 133 13.48 -3.55 16.54
N SER A 134 14.55 -3.95 15.87
CA SER A 134 14.53 -4.44 14.48
C SER A 134 13.68 -5.72 14.36
N HIS A 135 12.41 -5.65 14.76
CA HIS A 135 11.58 -6.80 15.11
C HIS A 135 11.11 -7.56 13.89
N MET A 136 10.94 -6.85 12.78
CA MET A 136 10.70 -7.51 11.50
C MET A 136 11.94 -8.20 10.91
N GLY A 137 13.13 -8.00 11.49
CA GLY A 137 14.39 -8.48 10.91
C GLY A 137 14.74 -7.84 9.57
N LEU A 138 14.03 -6.79 9.16
CA LEU A 138 14.08 -6.20 7.81
C LEU A 138 14.38 -4.69 7.87
N PRO A 139 15.58 -4.27 8.35
CA PRO A 139 15.94 -2.85 8.46
C PRO A 139 15.94 -2.12 7.10
N ASP A 140 16.24 -2.84 6.02
CA ASP A 140 16.21 -2.29 4.66
C ASP A 140 14.79 -1.92 4.20
N LEU A 141 13.77 -2.60 4.75
CA LEU A 141 12.37 -2.43 4.38
C LEU A 141 11.76 -1.16 5.01
N GLU A 142 12.16 -0.82 6.23
CA GLU A 142 11.74 0.44 6.87
C GLU A 142 12.08 1.65 6.01
N SER A 143 13.30 1.71 5.46
CA SER A 143 13.71 2.81 4.57
C SER A 143 12.91 2.86 3.26
N THR A 144 12.40 1.71 2.83
CA THR A 144 11.57 1.55 1.63
C THR A 144 10.16 2.08 1.90
N PHE A 145 9.52 1.64 2.99
CA PHE A 145 8.21 2.13 3.40
C PHE A 145 8.25 3.63 3.73
N GLU A 146 9.30 4.11 4.39
CA GLU A 146 9.47 5.54 4.63
C GLU A 146 9.56 6.31 3.31
N THR A 147 10.30 5.81 2.32
CA THR A 147 10.38 6.44 0.98
C THR A 147 9.01 6.49 0.30
N LEU A 148 8.17 5.46 0.45
CA LEU A 148 6.82 5.42 -0.12
C LEU A 148 5.87 6.40 0.56
N VAL A 149 5.90 6.46 1.90
CA VAL A 149 5.13 7.42 2.69
C VAL A 149 5.55 8.85 2.35
N ASP A 150 6.85 9.13 2.31
CA ASP A 150 7.39 10.46 1.97
C ASP A 150 6.99 10.90 0.57
N ALA A 151 6.89 9.98 -0.38
CA ALA A 151 6.46 10.26 -1.74
C ALA A 151 4.98 10.58 -1.81
N PHE A 152 4.13 9.84 -1.10
CA PHE A 152 2.70 10.15 -1.03
C PHE A 152 2.47 11.51 -0.36
N VAL A 153 3.13 11.78 0.75
CA VAL A 153 3.09 13.10 1.43
C VAL A 153 3.60 14.23 0.54
N PHE A 154 4.57 13.95 -0.35
CA PHE A 154 5.05 14.95 -1.31
C PHE A 154 4.03 15.24 -2.42
N LEU A 155 3.28 14.21 -2.85
CA LEU A 155 2.21 14.34 -3.83
C LEU A 155 0.99 15.07 -3.24
N ASP A 156 0.53 14.68 -2.06
CA ASP A 156 -0.62 15.27 -1.36
C ASP A 156 -0.27 16.65 -0.76
N LYS A 157 -0.39 17.69 -1.58
CA LYS A 157 -0.01 19.06 -1.21
C LYS A 157 -1.01 19.70 -0.26
N ASN A 158 -2.30 19.44 -0.48
CA ASN A 158 -3.37 20.01 0.33
C ASN A 158 -3.57 19.26 1.66
N LYS A 159 -2.95 18.08 1.81
CA LYS A 159 -2.96 17.22 2.99
C LYS A 159 -4.35 16.68 3.31
N ASP A 160 -5.17 16.45 2.29
CA ASP A 160 -6.51 15.89 2.45
C ASP A 160 -6.49 14.36 2.59
N GLY A 161 -5.32 13.73 2.42
CA GLY A 161 -5.12 12.29 2.50
C GLY A 161 -5.26 11.57 1.16
N TYR A 162 -5.51 12.31 0.09
CA TYR A 162 -5.67 11.82 -1.27
C TYR A 162 -4.79 12.63 -2.22
N VAL A 163 -4.42 12.01 -3.34
CA VAL A 163 -3.70 12.70 -4.41
C VAL A 163 -4.68 12.99 -5.53
N SER A 164 -4.92 14.26 -5.80
CA SER A 164 -5.71 14.69 -6.95
C SER A 164 -4.89 14.68 -8.24
N LYS A 165 -5.58 14.67 -9.38
CA LYS A 165 -4.94 14.82 -10.70
C LYS A 165 -4.08 16.08 -10.80
N ASN A 166 -4.54 17.18 -10.20
CA ASN A 166 -3.82 18.45 -10.23
C ASN A 166 -2.52 18.37 -9.43
N GLU A 167 -2.54 17.72 -8.28
CA GLU A 167 -1.38 17.50 -7.44
C GLU A 167 -0.34 16.60 -8.12
N MET A 168 -0.77 15.51 -8.75
CA MET A 168 0.12 14.65 -9.55
C MET A 168 0.81 15.44 -10.68
N VAL A 169 0.04 16.22 -11.44
CA VAL A 169 0.56 17.05 -12.53
C VAL A 169 1.55 18.09 -12.00
N GLN A 170 1.25 18.74 -10.87
CA GLN A 170 2.15 19.70 -10.24
C GLN A 170 3.45 19.04 -9.79
N ALA A 171 3.37 17.93 -9.06
CA ALA A 171 4.54 17.23 -8.53
C ALA A 171 5.52 16.77 -9.62
N ILE A 172 5.00 16.35 -10.78
CA ILE A 172 5.83 15.94 -11.93
C ILE A 172 6.37 17.17 -12.68
N ASN A 173 5.55 18.21 -12.88
CA ASN A 173 5.95 19.42 -13.60
C ASN A 173 6.91 20.33 -12.81
N GLU A 174 6.89 20.32 -11.47
CA GLU A 174 7.83 21.06 -10.62
C GLU A 174 9.30 20.71 -10.92
N THR A 175 9.54 19.56 -11.54
CA THR A 175 10.88 19.00 -11.76
C THR A 175 11.27 18.91 -13.23
N ALA A 176 10.29 18.88 -14.14
CA ALA A 176 10.52 18.88 -15.56
C ALA A 176 10.61 20.33 -16.07
N THR A 177 11.83 20.80 -16.28
CA THR A 177 12.10 22.13 -16.86
C THR A 177 11.62 22.17 -18.33
N GLY A 178 10.33 22.45 -18.55
CA GLY A 178 9.79 22.84 -19.84
C GLY A 178 9.50 21.72 -20.85
N GLU A 179 9.50 20.44 -20.44
CA GLU A 179 9.11 19.35 -21.33
C GLU A 179 7.58 19.23 -21.47
N ARG A 180 7.07 19.38 -22.71
CA ARG A 180 5.63 19.29 -23.02
C ARG A 180 5.03 17.90 -22.76
N SER A 181 5.85 16.88 -22.56
CA SER A 181 5.45 15.48 -22.29
C SER A 181 5.11 15.21 -20.83
N SER A 182 5.56 16.04 -19.89
CA SER A 182 5.44 15.80 -18.44
C SER A 182 3.99 15.71 -17.96
N GLY A 183 3.10 16.53 -18.53
CA GLY A 183 1.67 16.46 -18.23
C GLY A 183 0.99 15.17 -18.73
N ARG A 184 1.45 14.61 -19.86
CA ARG A 184 0.91 13.34 -20.40
C ARG A 184 1.36 12.16 -19.53
N ILE A 185 2.62 12.16 -19.10
CA ILE A 185 3.17 11.13 -18.21
C ILE A 185 2.43 11.19 -16.86
N ALA A 186 2.24 12.38 -16.29
CA ALA A 186 1.50 12.55 -15.04
C ALA A 186 0.07 12.02 -15.14
N MET A 187 -0.62 12.30 -16.25
CA MET A 187 -1.98 11.82 -16.47
C MET A 187 -2.04 10.29 -16.61
N GLN A 188 -1.11 9.69 -17.34
CA GLN A 188 -1.02 8.23 -17.44
C GLN A 188 -0.75 7.58 -16.07
N ARG A 189 0.20 8.12 -15.30
CA ARG A 189 0.52 7.59 -13.96
C ARG A 189 -0.63 7.75 -12.99
N PHE A 190 -1.37 8.85 -13.07
CA PHE A 190 -2.60 9.03 -12.31
C PHE A 190 -3.66 7.98 -12.68
N GLU A 191 -3.91 7.76 -13.97
CA GLU A 191 -4.88 6.76 -14.45
C GLU A 191 -4.50 5.32 -14.09
N GLU A 192 -3.21 5.02 -13.98
CA GLU A 192 -2.71 3.73 -13.50
C GLU A 192 -2.91 3.52 -11.99
N MET A 193 -2.99 4.61 -11.21
CA MET A 193 -3.24 4.57 -9.76
C MET A 193 -4.74 4.55 -9.43
N ASP A 194 -5.53 5.39 -10.09
CA ASP A 194 -6.98 5.59 -9.87
C ASP A 194 -7.81 4.41 -10.45
N TRP A 195 -7.67 3.22 -9.85
CA TRP A 195 -8.32 1.98 -10.30
C TRP A 195 -9.85 2.03 -10.16
N ASP A 196 -10.36 2.65 -9.10
CA ASP A 196 -11.81 2.78 -8.87
C ASP A 196 -12.44 3.95 -9.66
N LYS A 197 -11.60 4.81 -10.26
CA LYS A 197 -11.97 5.95 -11.11
C LYS A 197 -12.81 6.99 -10.38
N ASN A 198 -12.60 7.14 -9.08
CA ASN A 198 -13.26 8.15 -8.27
C ASN A 198 -12.66 9.56 -8.48
N GLY A 199 -11.53 9.65 -9.20
CA GLY A 199 -10.87 10.91 -9.54
C GLY A 199 -9.87 11.41 -8.49
N THR A 200 -9.58 10.58 -7.49
CA THR A 200 -8.58 10.79 -6.44
C THR A 200 -7.80 9.49 -6.22
N VAL A 201 -6.55 9.60 -5.78
CA VAL A 201 -5.71 8.44 -5.47
C VAL A 201 -5.49 8.37 -3.97
N SER A 202 -6.03 7.35 -3.33
CA SER A 202 -5.76 6.98 -1.95
C SER A 202 -4.35 6.38 -1.81
N PHE A 203 -3.88 6.24 -0.56
CA PHE A 203 -2.56 5.67 -0.34
C PHE A 203 -2.46 4.20 -0.75
N LYS A 204 -3.53 3.41 -0.62
CA LYS A 204 -3.52 2.01 -1.08
C LYS A 204 -3.32 1.93 -2.58
N GLU A 205 -4.06 2.75 -3.32
CA GLU A 205 -3.99 2.83 -4.78
C GLU A 205 -2.60 3.21 -5.27
N PHE A 206 -2.00 4.19 -4.60
CA PHE A 206 -0.60 4.55 -4.79
C PHE A 206 0.32 3.33 -4.59
N LEU A 207 0.19 2.59 -3.49
CA LEU A 207 1.05 1.45 -3.18
C LEU A 207 0.90 0.31 -4.20
N PHE A 208 -0.32 -0.03 -4.60
CA PHE A 208 -0.58 -1.08 -5.59
C PHE A 208 -0.03 -0.74 -6.98
N ALA A 209 -0.23 0.49 -7.44
CA ALA A 209 0.38 0.93 -8.69
C ALA A 209 1.91 0.90 -8.58
N PHE A 210 2.44 1.26 -7.41
CA PHE A 210 3.87 1.29 -7.18
C PHE A 210 4.51 -0.11 -7.21
N THR A 211 3.94 -1.10 -6.53
CA THR A 211 4.45 -2.47 -6.55
C THR A 211 4.48 -3.03 -7.98
N ARG A 212 3.46 -2.70 -8.79
CA ARG A 212 3.41 -3.03 -10.22
C ARG A 212 4.50 -2.31 -11.03
N TRP A 213 4.78 -1.03 -10.76
CA TRP A 213 5.83 -0.29 -11.46
C TRP A 213 7.24 -0.76 -11.13
N VAL A 214 7.46 -1.23 -9.91
CA VAL A 214 8.73 -1.84 -9.50
C VAL A 214 8.92 -3.22 -10.14
N GLY A 215 7.84 -3.85 -10.62
CA GLY A 215 7.88 -5.18 -11.24
C GLY A 215 7.86 -6.31 -10.21
N ILE A 216 7.09 -6.12 -9.14
CA ILE A 216 6.92 -7.14 -8.08
C ILE A 216 5.83 -8.14 -8.47
N ASP A 217 4.89 -7.72 -9.30
CA ASP A 217 4.03 -8.63 -10.05
C ASP A 217 4.73 -9.02 -11.37
N ASP A 218 4.59 -10.28 -11.76
CA ASP A 218 5.01 -10.89 -13.04
C ASP A 218 6.30 -11.75 -13.03
N VAL A 219 6.61 -12.49 -11.95
CA VAL A 219 7.58 -13.60 -12.03
C VAL A 219 7.15 -14.85 -11.25
N ASP A 220 5.96 -15.36 -11.58
CA ASP A 220 5.62 -16.79 -11.37
C ASP A 220 5.37 -17.52 -12.71
N ASP A 221 5.73 -16.92 -13.85
CA ASP A 221 5.62 -17.56 -15.17
C ASP A 221 6.94 -17.50 -15.96
N GLU A 222 8.02 -18.10 -15.44
CA GLU A 222 9.05 -18.75 -16.28
C GLU A 222 9.72 -19.88 -15.47
N ASP A 223 8.95 -20.93 -15.17
CA ASP A 223 9.50 -22.29 -15.06
C ASP A 223 9.04 -23.07 -16.29
N ASP A 224 9.89 -23.11 -17.33
CA ASP A 224 10.24 -24.28 -18.15
C ASP A 224 11.34 -23.97 -19.18
#